data_AF-A0A973SKL1-F1
#
_entry.id   AF-A0A973SKL1-F1
#
_cell.length_a   1.000
_cell.length_b   1.000
_cell.length_c   1.000
_cell.angle_alpha   90.00
_cell.angle_beta   90.00
_cell.angle_gamma   90.00
#
_symmetry.space_group_name_H-M   'P 1'
#
loop_
_entity.id
_entity.type
_entity.pdbx_description
1 polymer ?
#
loop_
_entity_poly.entity_id
_entity_poly.type
_entity_poly.pdbx_seq_one_letter_code
_entity_poly.pdbx_strand_id
1 'polypeptide(L)'
;LTEAMREELAPIGNAVTVVEPGSVRTEFLAPASVRRSGARIADYEPTSGALIETIAARNGAQPGDPAKAAAALLRLADAPEPPTRLALGPDSVRVVEDKTELLAKELQEWRTLSVSTSYETFTRAGGSTCTVAFPMSK
;
A
#
# COMPACT_ATOMS: atom_id res chain seq x y z
N LEU A 1 6.88 -2.22 7.21
CA LEU A 1 7.90 -3.31 7.26
C LEU A 1 8.90 -3.15 6.13
N THR A 2 8.51 -3.39 4.88
CA THR A 2 9.42 -3.37 3.71
C THR A 2 10.19 -2.06 3.53
N GLU A 3 9.56 -0.90 3.73
CA GLU A 3 10.23 0.41 3.63
C GLU A 3 11.39 0.54 4.62
N ALA A 4 11.15 0.24 5.90
CA ALA A 4 12.18 0.26 6.94
C ALA A 4 13.31 -0.74 6.62
N MET A 5 12.97 -1.98 6.26
CA MET A 5 13.96 -2.99 5.89
C MET A 5 14.81 -2.57 4.69
N ARG A 6 14.22 -1.89 3.70
CA ARG A 6 14.97 -1.39 2.55
C ARG A 6 16.04 -0.38 2.97
N GLU A 7 15.70 0.54 3.87
CA GLU A 7 16.66 1.53 4.36
C GLU A 7 17.77 0.89 5.20
N GLU A 8 17.41 -0.03 6.10
CA GLU A 8 18.37 -0.72 6.98
C GLU A 8 19.33 -1.65 6.23
N LEU A 9 18.88 -2.28 5.15
CA LEU A 9 19.67 -3.25 4.38
C LEU A 9 20.41 -2.63 3.19
N ALA A 10 20.13 -1.38 2.83
CA ALA A 10 20.83 -0.67 1.75
C ALA A 10 22.36 -0.59 1.94
N PRO A 11 22.92 -0.31 3.14
CA PRO A 11 24.37 -0.21 3.34
C PRO A 11 25.15 -1.51 3.06
N ILE A 12 24.47 -2.66 3.11
CA ILE A 12 25.06 -3.97 2.81
C ILE A 12 24.73 -4.47 1.39
N GLY A 13 24.16 -3.61 0.56
CA GLY A 13 23.90 -3.88 -0.86
C GLY A 13 22.66 -4.73 -1.14
N ASN A 14 21.75 -4.88 -0.18
CA ASN A 14 20.53 -5.66 -0.36
C ASN A 14 19.34 -4.77 -0.75
N ALA A 15 18.63 -5.16 -1.80
CA ALA A 15 17.38 -4.53 -2.20
C ALA A 15 16.16 -5.31 -1.69
N VAL A 16 15.12 -4.60 -1.26
CA VAL A 16 13.90 -5.20 -0.69
C VAL A 16 12.67 -4.65 -1.37
N THR A 17 11.88 -5.49 -2.03
CA THR A 17 10.65 -5.08 -2.71
C THR A 17 9.43 -5.81 -2.15
N VAL A 18 8.35 -5.08 -1.88
CA VAL A 18 7.04 -5.67 -1.67
C VAL A 18 6.31 -5.71 -3.01
N VAL A 19 5.81 -6.89 -3.34
CA VAL A 19 4.96 -7.08 -4.52
C VAL A 19 3.51 -7.09 -4.06
N GLU A 20 2.71 -6.26 -4.70
CA GLU A 20 1.30 -6.03 -4.40
C GLU A 20 0.47 -6.58 -5.58
N PRO A 21 0.24 -7.91 -5.63
CA PRO A 21 -0.47 -8.52 -6.74
C PRO A 21 -1.96 -8.18 -6.70
N GLY A 22 -2.51 -7.99 -7.88
CA GLY A 22 -3.95 -8.01 -8.11
C GLY A 22 -4.52 -9.43 -8.12
N SER A 23 -5.68 -9.56 -8.73
CA SER A 23 -6.44 -10.81 -8.81
C SER A 23 -5.80 -11.77 -9.82
N VAL A 24 -4.84 -12.58 -9.38
CA VAL A 24 -4.17 -13.62 -10.20
C VAL A 24 -4.85 -14.97 -10.03
N ARG A 25 -5.10 -15.68 -11.14
CA ARG A 25 -5.83 -16.96 -11.18
C ARG A 25 -5.00 -18.13 -10.68
N THR A 26 -4.85 -18.21 -9.37
CA THR A 26 -4.19 -19.31 -8.66
C THR A 26 -5.22 -20.06 -7.80
N GLU A 27 -4.80 -21.19 -7.21
CA GLU A 27 -5.57 -21.92 -6.21
C GLU A 27 -5.69 -21.17 -4.86
N PHE A 28 -5.23 -19.92 -4.77
CA PHE A 28 -5.29 -19.12 -3.54
C PHE A 28 -6.72 -18.98 -3.02
N LEU A 29 -7.70 -18.76 -3.90
CA LEU A 29 -9.12 -18.61 -3.54
C LEU A 29 -9.87 -19.94 -3.40
N ALA A 30 -9.20 -21.07 -3.65
CA ALA A 30 -9.81 -22.38 -3.50
C ALA A 30 -10.17 -22.65 -2.02
N PRO A 31 -11.24 -23.40 -1.74
CA PRO A 31 -11.64 -23.75 -0.37
C PRO A 31 -10.52 -24.43 0.45
N ALA A 32 -9.62 -25.15 -0.23
CA ALA A 32 -8.49 -25.81 0.40
C ALA A 32 -7.40 -24.84 0.90
N SER A 33 -7.27 -23.65 0.30
CA SER A 33 -6.24 -22.65 0.62
C SER A 33 -6.78 -21.57 1.56
N VAL A 34 -7.95 -20.99 1.27
CA VAL A 34 -8.52 -19.91 2.09
C VAL A 34 -8.97 -20.45 3.44
N ARG A 35 -8.56 -19.80 4.52
CA ARG A 35 -9.12 -20.01 5.86
C ARG A 35 -9.99 -18.81 6.21
N ARG A 36 -11.25 -19.06 6.54
CA ARG A 36 -12.22 -18.04 6.93
C ARG A 36 -12.56 -18.20 8.41
N SER A 37 -12.77 -17.09 9.10
CA SER A 37 -13.36 -17.13 10.44
C SER A 37 -14.77 -17.71 10.34
N GLY A 38 -15.13 -18.62 11.26
CA GLY A 38 -16.50 -19.13 11.38
C GLY A 38 -17.45 -18.15 12.06
N ALA A 39 -16.93 -17.13 12.75
CA ALA A 39 -17.74 -16.12 13.41
C ALA A 39 -18.25 -15.08 12.40
N ARG A 40 -19.56 -14.86 12.40
CA ARG A 40 -20.22 -13.77 11.65
C ARG A 40 -20.90 -12.82 12.62
N ILE A 41 -20.83 -11.53 12.30
CA ILE A 41 -21.47 -10.45 13.07
C ILE A 41 -22.52 -9.84 12.16
N ALA A 42 -23.79 -9.87 12.58
CA ALA A 42 -24.92 -9.47 11.74
C ALA A 42 -24.77 -8.05 11.16
N ASP A 43 -24.26 -7.11 11.95
CA ASP A 43 -24.06 -5.71 11.53
C ASP A 43 -23.07 -5.55 10.36
N TYR A 44 -22.20 -6.54 10.14
CA TYR A 44 -21.19 -6.52 9.08
C TYR A 44 -21.60 -7.28 7.82
N GLU A 45 -22.78 -7.90 7.78
CA GLU A 45 -23.28 -8.62 6.60
C GLU A 45 -23.32 -7.74 5.33
N PRO A 46 -23.79 -6.47 5.38
CA PRO A 46 -23.81 -5.62 4.19
C PRO A 46 -22.44 -5.22 3.65
N THR A 47 -21.37 -5.40 4.44
CA THR A 47 -20.01 -4.97 4.10
C THR A 47 -19.07 -6.17 3.95
N SER A 48 -18.41 -6.57 5.03
CA SER A 48 -17.43 -7.67 5.01
C SER A 48 -18.09 -9.01 4.71
N GLY A 49 -19.34 -9.25 5.13
CA GLY A 49 -20.09 -10.46 4.78
C GLY A 49 -20.28 -10.59 3.28
N ALA A 50 -20.83 -9.56 2.63
CA ALA A 50 -20.99 -9.50 1.18
C ALA A 50 -19.65 -9.61 0.42
N LEU A 51 -18.57 -9.02 0.94
CA LEU A 51 -17.24 -9.11 0.34
C LEU A 51 -16.71 -10.54 0.35
N ILE A 52 -16.89 -11.27 1.46
CA ILE A 52 -16.45 -12.67 1.60
C ILE A 52 -17.11 -13.54 0.52
N GLU A 53 -18.42 -13.40 0.33
CA GLU A 53 -19.16 -14.15 -0.69
C GLU A 53 -18.71 -13.78 -2.10
N THR A 54 -18.49 -12.49 -2.36
CA THR A 54 -17.99 -12.00 -3.65
C THR A 54 -16.60 -12.57 -3.97
N ILE A 55 -15.69 -12.61 -3.00
CA ILE A 55 -14.36 -13.19 -3.18
C ILE A 55 -14.46 -14.71 -3.41
N ALA A 56 -15.32 -15.40 -2.66
CA ALA A 56 -15.52 -16.84 -2.82
C ALA A 56 -16.02 -17.19 -4.24
N ALA A 57 -16.96 -16.41 -4.77
CA ALA A 57 -17.51 -16.59 -6.11
C ALA A 57 -16.50 -16.31 -7.24
N ARG A 58 -15.38 -15.62 -6.95
CA ARG A 58 -14.34 -15.30 -7.94
C ARG A 58 -13.28 -16.39 -8.12
N ASN A 59 -13.35 -17.49 -7.38
CA ASN A 59 -12.41 -18.60 -7.54
C ASN A 59 -12.44 -19.14 -8.98
N GLY A 60 -11.28 -19.23 -9.64
CA GLY A 60 -11.13 -19.66 -11.03
C GLY A 60 -11.50 -18.60 -12.08
N ALA A 61 -12.11 -17.48 -11.68
CA ALA A 61 -12.54 -16.41 -12.57
C ALA A 61 -11.65 -15.16 -12.47
N GLN A 62 -10.53 -15.22 -11.73
CA GLN A 62 -9.61 -14.10 -11.60
C GLN A 62 -9.00 -13.75 -12.99
N PRO A 63 -8.85 -12.46 -13.33
CA PRO A 63 -8.39 -12.04 -14.66
C PRO A 63 -6.88 -12.18 -14.87
N GLY A 64 -6.09 -12.19 -13.79
CA GLY A 64 -4.63 -12.24 -13.87
C GLY A 64 -4.10 -13.62 -14.25
N ASP A 65 -3.10 -13.63 -15.12
CA ASP A 65 -2.40 -14.84 -15.59
C ASP A 65 -1.19 -15.14 -14.69
N PRO A 66 -1.15 -16.30 -13.99
CA PRO A 66 -0.03 -16.67 -13.12
C PRO A 66 1.31 -16.76 -13.83
N ALA A 67 1.34 -17.20 -15.10
CA ALA A 67 2.58 -17.34 -15.85
C ALA A 67 3.18 -15.96 -16.15
N LYS A 68 2.34 -14.99 -16.50
CA LYS A 68 2.77 -13.59 -16.67
C LYS A 68 3.19 -12.94 -15.37
N ALA A 69 2.49 -13.24 -14.26
CA ALA A 69 2.90 -12.76 -12.95
C ALA A 69 4.28 -13.31 -12.56
N ALA A 70 4.54 -14.60 -12.77
CA ALA A 70 5.85 -15.22 -12.54
C ALA A 70 6.95 -14.58 -13.42
N ALA A 71 6.69 -14.39 -14.71
CA ALA A 71 7.64 -13.72 -15.60
C ALA A 71 7.97 -12.28 -15.16
N ALA A 72 6.97 -11.54 -14.66
CA ALA A 72 7.18 -10.20 -14.10
C ALA A 72 8.04 -10.22 -12.84
N LEU A 73 7.87 -11.22 -11.96
CA LEU A 73 8.69 -11.40 -10.77
C LEU A 73 10.15 -11.72 -11.11
N LEU A 74 10.40 -12.56 -12.12
CA LEU A 74 11.76 -12.84 -12.61
C LEU A 74 12.42 -11.56 -13.14
N ARG A 75 11.69 -10.79 -13.96
CA ARG A 75 12.18 -9.49 -14.44
C ARG A 75 12.46 -8.51 -13.30
N LEU A 76 11.64 -8.51 -12.26
CA LEU A 76 11.87 -7.67 -11.07
C LEU A 76 13.14 -8.10 -10.33
N ALA A 77 13.37 -9.41 -10.18
CA ALA A 77 14.55 -9.94 -9.52
C ALA A 77 15.85 -9.59 -10.25
N ASP A 78 15.80 -9.52 -11.59
CA ASP A 78 16.94 -9.13 -12.44
C ASP A 78 17.11 -7.60 -12.58
N ALA A 79 16.22 -6.80 -11.99
CA ALA A 79 16.29 -5.34 -12.11
C ALA A 79 17.50 -4.80 -11.31
N PRO A 80 18.34 -3.93 -11.90
CA PRO A 80 19.51 -3.39 -11.21
C PRO A 80 19.14 -2.51 -10.00
N GLU A 81 18.01 -1.80 -10.09
CA GLU A 81 17.48 -0.95 -9.03
C GLU A 81 15.97 -1.26 -8.86
N PRO A 82 15.60 -2.35 -8.17
CA PRO A 82 14.21 -2.73 -8.06
C PRO A 82 13.47 -1.73 -7.14
N PRO A 83 12.20 -1.38 -7.42
CA PRO A 83 11.45 -0.41 -6.64
C PRO A 83 11.07 -0.95 -5.25
N THR A 84 10.78 -0.08 -4.28
CA THR A 84 10.32 -0.52 -2.95
C THR A 84 8.98 -1.25 -3.03
N ARG A 85 8.08 -0.81 -3.92
CA ARG A 85 6.77 -1.39 -4.18
C ARG A 85 6.59 -1.69 -5.66
N LEU A 86 5.97 -2.83 -5.97
CA LEU A 86 5.50 -3.13 -7.31
C LEU A 86 4.03 -3.57 -7.26
N ALA A 87 3.13 -2.72 -7.73
CA ALA A 87 1.75 -3.10 -8.04
C ALA A 87 1.74 -4.00 -9.28
N LEU A 88 1.22 -5.22 -9.14
CA LEU A 88 1.25 -6.23 -10.20
C LEU A 88 -0.17 -6.60 -10.65
N GLY A 89 -0.61 -5.98 -11.74
CA GLY A 89 -1.94 -6.18 -12.32
C GLY A 89 -2.75 -4.89 -12.39
N PRO A 90 -3.68 -4.76 -13.36
CA PRO A 90 -4.39 -3.50 -13.60
C PRO A 90 -5.30 -3.09 -12.44
N ASP A 91 -5.88 -4.06 -11.73
CA ASP A 91 -6.69 -3.82 -10.54
C ASP A 91 -5.85 -3.31 -9.37
N SER A 92 -4.66 -3.88 -9.15
CA SER A 92 -3.72 -3.39 -8.13
C SER A 92 -3.23 -1.99 -8.44
N VAL A 93 -2.83 -1.72 -9.70
CA VAL A 93 -2.42 -0.38 -10.14
C VAL A 93 -3.51 0.65 -9.87
N ARG A 94 -4.76 0.37 -10.27
CA ARG A 94 -5.88 1.29 -10.03
C ARG A 94 -6.09 1.57 -8.55
N VAL A 95 -6.04 0.55 -7.68
CA VAL A 95 -6.19 0.73 -6.23
C VAL A 95 -5.10 1.64 -5.66
N VAL A 96 -3.86 1.49 -6.12
CA VAL A 96 -2.74 2.34 -5.68
C VAL A 96 -2.90 3.77 -6.18
N GLU A 97 -3.31 3.96 -7.43
CA GLU A 97 -3.60 5.27 -8.03
C GLU A 97 -4.71 5.99 -7.26
N ASP A 98 -5.86 5.34 -7.09
CA ASP A 98 -7.02 5.89 -6.37
C ASP A 98 -6.65 6.27 -4.93
N LYS A 99 -5.89 5.42 -4.23
CA LYS A 99 -5.46 5.71 -2.85
C LYS A 99 -4.47 6.85 -2.80
N THR A 100 -3.55 6.94 -3.75
CA THR A 100 -2.55 8.02 -3.81
C THR A 100 -3.23 9.36 -4.03
N GLU A 101 -4.21 9.43 -4.94
CA GLU A 101 -5.00 10.63 -5.18
C GLU A 101 -5.78 11.05 -3.92
N LEU A 102 -6.45 10.10 -3.27
CA LEU A 102 -7.19 10.36 -2.03
C LEU A 102 -6.27 10.93 -0.94
N LEU A 103 -5.11 10.31 -0.71
CA LEU A 103 -4.15 10.76 0.32
C LEU A 103 -3.61 12.16 0.00
N ALA A 104 -3.28 12.42 -1.26
CA ALA A 104 -2.83 13.75 -1.68
C ALA A 104 -3.91 14.81 -1.43
N LYS A 105 -5.17 14.49 -1.74
CA LYS A 105 -6.31 15.38 -1.52
C LYS A 105 -6.52 15.68 -0.03
N GLU A 106 -6.60 14.64 0.80
CA GLU A 106 -6.80 14.78 2.26
C GLU A 106 -5.65 15.58 2.89
N LEU A 107 -4.39 15.31 2.48
CA LEU A 107 -3.24 16.05 2.98
C LEU A 107 -3.30 17.54 2.64
N GLN A 108 -3.73 17.89 1.42
CA GLN A 108 -3.88 19.29 1.03
C GLN A 108 -5.03 19.97 1.79
N GLU A 109 -6.17 19.30 1.94
CA GLU A 109 -7.33 19.81 2.67
C GLU A 109 -7.00 20.15 4.13
N TRP A 110 -6.24 19.26 4.80
CA TRP A 110 -5.91 19.39 6.21
C TRP A 110 -4.52 20.01 6.46
N ARG A 111 -3.86 20.53 5.43
CA ARG A 111 -2.46 20.97 5.53
C ARG A 111 -2.25 22.04 6.57
N THR A 112 -3.08 23.09 6.56
CA THR A 112 -2.98 24.23 7.47
C THR A 112 -3.07 23.79 8.93
N LEU A 113 -4.04 22.94 9.26
CA LEU A 113 -4.18 22.38 10.60
C LEU A 113 -3.00 21.45 10.95
N SER A 114 -2.58 20.61 10.02
CA SER A 114 -1.50 19.65 10.26
C SER A 114 -0.20 20.35 10.63
N VAL A 115 0.15 21.42 9.93
CA VAL A 115 1.40 22.16 10.20
C VAL A 115 1.29 23.07 11.43
N SER A 116 0.10 23.53 11.82
CA SER A 116 -0.09 24.50 12.92
C SER A 116 0.28 23.99 14.31
N THR A 117 0.59 22.70 14.44
CA THR A 117 1.06 22.07 15.68
C THR A 117 2.56 22.25 15.92
N SER A 118 3.29 22.83 14.96
CA SER A 118 4.72 23.10 15.12
C SER A 118 4.97 24.26 16.09
N TYR A 119 6.07 24.16 16.85
CA TYR A 119 6.57 25.32 17.59
C TYR A 119 6.92 26.44 16.60
N GLU A 120 6.53 27.68 16.92
CA GLU A 120 6.86 28.86 16.10
C GLU A 120 8.36 29.01 15.89
N THR A 121 9.15 28.60 16.89
CA THR A 121 10.60 28.51 16.84
C THR A 121 11.08 27.22 17.49
N PHE A 122 11.88 26.44 16.77
CA PHE A 122 12.57 25.27 17.31
C PHE A 122 14.00 25.20 16.77
N THR A 123 14.93 24.73 17.61
CA THR A 123 16.33 24.55 17.25
C THR A 123 16.55 23.15 16.71
N ARG A 124 16.92 23.05 15.42
CA ARG A 124 17.24 21.74 14.81
C ARG A 124 18.50 21.16 15.47
N ALA A 125 18.66 19.83 15.44
CA ALA A 125 19.80 19.10 16.03
C ALA A 125 21.21 19.46 15.47
N GLY A 126 21.34 20.52 14.66
CA GLY A 126 22.60 21.10 14.18
C GLY A 126 22.78 22.58 14.52
N GLY A 127 22.01 23.15 15.46
CA GLY A 127 22.21 24.51 15.98
C GLY A 127 21.55 25.65 15.19
N SER A 128 20.99 25.41 14.00
CA SER A 128 20.17 26.43 13.32
C SER A 128 18.76 26.49 13.91
N THR A 129 18.39 27.69 14.35
CA THR A 129 17.00 28.07 14.64
C THR A 129 16.22 28.21 13.34
N CYS A 130 15.12 27.47 13.22
CA CYS A 130 14.21 27.57 12.09
C CYS A 130 12.89 28.17 12.58
N THR A 131 12.49 29.31 12.00
CA THR A 131 11.19 29.94 12.29
C THR A 131 10.20 29.52 11.21
N VAL A 132 9.07 28.93 11.61
CA VAL A 132 8.00 28.55 10.69
C VAL A 132 7.00 29.69 10.64
N ALA A 133 6.98 30.45 9.55
CA ALA A 133 6.05 31.58 9.39
C ALA A 133 4.64 31.06 9.03
N PHE A 134 3.68 31.28 9.93
CA PHE A 134 2.27 31.01 9.68
C PHE A 134 1.56 32.22 9.07
N PRO A 135 0.79 32.06 7.99
CA PRO A 135 -0.22 33.05 7.65
C PRO A 135 -1.33 32.95 8.69
N MET A 136 -1.40 33.91 9.61
CA MET A 136 -2.55 34.05 10.50
C MET A 136 -3.80 34.32 9.66
N SER A 137 -4.72 33.36 9.58
CA SER A 137 -6.08 33.65 9.12
C SER A 137 -6.81 34.38 10.25
N LYS A 138 -7.42 35.52 9.92
CA LYS A 138 -8.41 36.20 10.76
C LYS A 138 -9.69 35.38 10.88
#